data_AF-A0A139ITF6-F1
#
_entry.id   AF-A0A139ITF6-F1
#
_cell.length_a   1.000
_cell.length_b   1.000
_cell.length_c   1.000
_cell.angle_alpha   90.00
_cell.angle_beta   90.00
_cell.angle_gamma   90.00
#
_symmetry.space_group_name_H-M   'P 1'
#
loop_
_entity.id
_entity.type
_entity.pdbx_description
1 polymer ?
#
loop_
_entity_poly.entity_id
_entity_poly.type
_entity_poly.pdbx_seq_one_letter_code
_entity_poly.pdbx_strand_id
1 'polypeptide(L)'
;MLYLLGTRGWHARTCAVTRCARFHVNAVAKAAKATQRPESSKLKPKPGVVAPTPWTAKDLQNLKQMYEKGIQRRDIAKRLGRSRAAVTARIFHARETQKWTPTVQRWDEIQEKKLLALRDQGKTFVEIGRILGRPGRNVSNKFRQLRPGTTGARKWTNEEHEIASKLHSKGYSVRQIARELKRTPRTVKYYQLLGNQYRPKTSDEEFEMFEMHEAGFATCAIADKLGRRPNTVRSWLEPKPKPVNMRRFTPSEDARLLQLRTSRKSWKEVRDAMGPDRNTLQLRARFYRLISGK
;
A
#
# COMPACT_ATOMS: atom_id res chain seq x y z
N MET A 1 58.38 -3.95 -39.28
CA MET A 1 57.61 -3.21 -38.25
C MET A 1 56.36 -3.99 -37.92
N LEU A 2 56.35 -4.66 -36.76
CA LEU A 2 55.25 -5.48 -36.25
C LEU A 2 54.29 -4.60 -35.43
N TYR A 3 53.00 -4.58 -35.78
CA TYR A 3 51.94 -4.05 -34.91
C TYR A 3 51.02 -5.19 -34.46
N LEU A 4 50.93 -5.33 -33.14
CA LEU A 4 50.16 -6.33 -32.40
C LEU A 4 48.65 -6.07 -32.49
N LEU A 5 47.90 -7.11 -32.85
CA LEU A 5 46.43 -7.17 -32.74
C LEU A 5 46.02 -7.48 -31.29
N GLY A 6 45.32 -6.54 -30.65
CA GLY A 6 44.72 -6.73 -29.33
C GLY A 6 43.33 -7.33 -29.41
N THR A 7 43.18 -8.60 -29.04
CA THR A 7 41.88 -9.26 -28.85
C THR A 7 41.33 -8.96 -27.45
N ARG A 8 40.23 -8.23 -27.36
CA ARG A 8 39.40 -8.12 -26.13
C ARG A 8 38.00 -8.60 -26.43
N GLY A 9 37.74 -9.86 -26.09
CA GLY A 9 36.40 -10.42 -26.05
C GLY A 9 36.37 -11.61 -25.12
N TRP A 10 35.22 -11.84 -24.49
CA TRP A 10 34.82 -13.01 -23.70
C TRP A 10 35.11 -12.98 -22.20
N HIS A 11 34.30 -12.27 -21.40
CA HIS A 11 34.04 -12.62 -20.00
C HIS A 11 32.67 -12.11 -19.53
N ALA A 12 31.58 -12.69 -20.05
CA ALA A 12 30.21 -12.36 -19.59
C ALA A 12 29.26 -13.57 -19.54
N ARG A 13 29.75 -14.77 -19.22
CA ARG A 13 28.89 -15.97 -19.06
C ARG A 13 29.11 -16.81 -17.79
N THR A 14 29.85 -16.34 -16.80
CA THR A 14 30.12 -17.09 -15.55
C THR A 14 29.40 -16.58 -14.29
N CYS A 15 28.52 -15.58 -14.37
CA CYS A 15 27.85 -15.01 -13.20
C CYS A 15 26.47 -15.60 -12.81
N ALA A 16 25.88 -16.50 -13.62
CA ALA A 16 24.57 -17.08 -13.30
C ALA A 16 24.66 -18.32 -12.38
N VAL A 17 25.73 -19.12 -12.51
CA VAL A 17 25.91 -20.35 -11.73
C VAL A 17 26.28 -20.07 -10.27
N THR A 18 26.98 -18.96 -9.99
CA THR A 18 27.41 -18.57 -8.64
C THR A 18 26.29 -18.01 -7.74
N ARG A 19 25.15 -17.58 -8.29
CA ARG A 19 23.99 -17.15 -7.47
C ARG A 19 23.14 -18.32 -6.95
N CYS A 20 22.98 -19.40 -7.72
CA CYS A 20 22.24 -20.57 -7.25
C CYS A 20 22.97 -21.34 -6.14
N ALA A 21 24.31 -21.41 -6.20
CA ALA A 21 25.11 -22.03 -5.14
C ALA A 21 25.00 -21.31 -3.79
N ARG A 22 24.88 -19.97 -3.77
CA ARG A 22 24.82 -19.17 -2.54
C ARG A 22 23.49 -19.28 -1.78
N PHE A 23 22.39 -19.62 -2.46
CA PHE A 23 21.10 -19.87 -1.80
C PHE A 23 21.04 -21.24 -1.11
N HIS A 24 21.62 -22.28 -1.71
CA HIS A 24 21.67 -23.60 -1.09
C HIS A 24 22.57 -23.64 0.15
N VAL A 25 23.73 -22.98 0.11
CA VAL A 25 24.66 -22.95 1.26
C VAL A 25 24.02 -22.25 2.47
N ASN A 26 23.24 -21.19 2.26
CA ASN A 26 22.53 -20.50 3.35
C ASN A 26 21.35 -21.28 3.93
N ALA A 27 20.66 -22.09 3.12
CA ALA A 27 19.59 -22.96 3.59
C ALA A 27 20.13 -24.12 4.45
N VAL A 28 21.22 -24.76 4.00
CA VAL A 28 21.87 -25.86 4.74
C VAL A 28 22.52 -25.33 6.03
N ALA A 29 23.17 -24.17 6.00
CA ALA A 29 23.73 -23.55 7.22
C ALA A 29 22.64 -23.15 8.24
N LYS A 30 21.46 -22.71 7.78
CA LYS A 30 20.31 -22.47 8.67
C LYS A 30 19.71 -23.75 9.24
N ALA A 31 19.66 -24.84 8.45
CA ALA A 31 19.21 -26.14 8.93
C ALA A 31 20.19 -26.74 9.97
N ALA A 32 21.50 -26.62 9.74
CA ALA A 32 22.53 -27.07 10.68
C ALA A 32 22.56 -26.24 11.98
N LYS A 33 22.28 -24.93 11.91
CA LYS A 33 22.09 -24.11 13.13
C LYS A 33 20.80 -24.43 13.89
N ALA A 34 19.78 -24.97 13.22
CA ALA A 34 18.53 -25.37 13.90
C ALA A 34 18.69 -26.68 14.68
N THR A 35 19.56 -27.59 14.23
CA THR A 35 19.85 -28.87 14.92
C THR A 35 20.83 -28.69 16.09
N GLN A 36 21.68 -27.67 16.08
CA GLN A 36 22.61 -27.34 17.18
C GLN A 36 22.05 -26.30 18.16
N ARG A 37 20.73 -26.19 18.30
CA ARG A 37 20.14 -25.29 19.28
C ARG A 37 20.37 -25.87 20.69
N PRO A 38 21.16 -25.21 21.56
CA PRO A 38 21.52 -25.78 22.86
C PRO A 38 20.26 -26.04 23.68
N GLU A 39 20.26 -27.18 24.38
CA GLU A 39 19.10 -27.69 25.12
C GLU A 39 18.63 -26.74 26.22
N SER A 40 19.54 -25.87 26.69
CA SER A 40 19.28 -24.76 27.61
C SER A 40 18.34 -23.67 27.05
N SER A 41 18.10 -23.64 25.74
CA SER A 41 17.17 -22.70 25.11
C SER A 41 15.74 -23.25 24.93
N LYS A 42 15.49 -24.51 25.32
CA LYS A 42 14.13 -25.02 25.50
C LYS A 42 13.56 -24.32 26.72
N LEU A 43 12.78 -23.25 26.49
CA LEU A 43 12.10 -22.50 27.53
C LEU A 43 11.34 -23.48 28.43
N LYS A 44 11.79 -23.63 29.69
CA LYS A 44 11.07 -24.44 30.69
C LYS A 44 9.63 -23.92 30.75
N PRO A 45 8.61 -24.79 30.68
CA PRO A 45 7.23 -24.36 30.82
C PRO A 45 7.10 -23.59 32.13
N LYS A 46 6.50 -22.40 32.09
CA LYS A 46 6.30 -21.58 33.29
C LYS A 46 5.56 -22.44 34.34
N PRO A 47 6.08 -22.53 35.58
CA PRO A 47 5.40 -23.29 36.63
C PRO A 47 3.99 -22.73 36.83
N GLY A 48 2.98 -23.61 36.84
CA GLY A 48 1.56 -23.25 36.92
C GLY A 48 0.78 -23.25 35.60
N VAL A 49 1.40 -23.57 34.46
CA VAL A 49 0.67 -23.80 33.21
C VAL A 49 0.04 -25.19 33.24
N VAL A 50 -1.21 -25.26 33.72
CA VAL A 50 -2.04 -26.46 33.61
C VAL A 50 -2.09 -26.89 32.14
N ALA A 51 -1.87 -28.18 31.87
CA ALA A 51 -1.93 -28.71 30.51
C ALA A 51 -3.24 -28.27 29.84
N PRO A 52 -3.21 -27.86 28.56
CA PRO A 52 -4.41 -27.40 27.87
C PRO A 52 -5.44 -28.53 27.87
N THR A 53 -6.57 -28.31 28.54
CA THR A 53 -7.67 -29.27 28.60
C THR A 53 -8.10 -29.62 27.16
N PRO A 54 -8.42 -30.87 26.83
CA PRO A 54 -8.96 -31.19 25.51
C PRO A 54 -10.32 -30.48 25.30
N TRP A 55 -10.68 -30.18 24.05
CA TRP A 55 -12.00 -29.60 23.74
C TRP A 55 -13.08 -30.69 23.80
N THR A 56 -14.06 -30.53 24.69
CA THR A 56 -15.20 -31.46 24.77
C THR A 56 -16.25 -31.16 23.70
N ALA A 57 -17.11 -32.12 23.37
CA ALA A 57 -18.22 -31.90 22.43
C ALA A 57 -19.15 -30.75 22.88
N LYS A 58 -19.42 -30.66 24.19
CA LYS A 58 -20.19 -29.59 24.81
C LYS A 58 -19.50 -28.22 24.64
N ASP A 59 -18.19 -28.15 24.84
CA ASP A 59 -17.42 -26.91 24.61
C ASP A 59 -17.54 -26.44 23.17
N LEU A 60 -17.51 -27.37 22.21
CA LEU A 60 -17.62 -27.05 20.78
C LEU A 60 -19.01 -26.54 20.42
N GLN A 61 -20.06 -27.16 20.96
CA GLN A 61 -21.43 -26.70 20.76
C GLN A 61 -21.65 -25.29 21.35
N ASN A 62 -21.19 -25.08 22.59
CA ASN A 62 -21.26 -23.77 23.25
C ASN A 62 -20.45 -22.71 22.50
N LEU A 63 -19.24 -23.06 22.05
CA LEU A 63 -18.39 -22.20 21.22
C LEU A 63 -19.10 -21.81 19.93
N LYS A 64 -19.70 -22.78 19.22
CA LYS A 64 -20.43 -22.57 17.97
C LYS A 64 -21.60 -21.60 18.17
N GLN A 65 -22.48 -21.89 19.13
CA GLN A 65 -23.65 -21.06 19.42
C GLN A 65 -23.25 -19.63 19.80
N MET A 66 -22.23 -19.47 20.66
CA MET A 66 -21.79 -18.12 21.05
C MET A 66 -21.13 -17.36 19.90
N TYR A 67 -20.39 -18.06 19.04
CA TYR A 67 -19.75 -17.48 17.87
C TYR A 67 -20.79 -17.04 16.82
N GLU A 68 -21.80 -17.86 16.55
CA GLU A 68 -22.92 -17.54 15.66
C GLU A 68 -23.76 -16.36 16.19
N LYS A 69 -23.92 -16.26 17.51
CA LYS A 69 -24.52 -15.09 18.17
C LYS A 69 -23.63 -13.83 18.14
N GLY A 70 -22.43 -13.90 17.59
CA GLY A 70 -21.51 -12.75 17.44
C GLY A 70 -20.87 -12.29 18.75
N ILE A 71 -20.86 -13.12 19.80
CA ILE A 71 -20.21 -12.79 21.07
C ILE A 71 -18.71 -12.63 20.86
N GLN A 72 -18.10 -11.66 21.54
CA GLN A 72 -16.66 -11.42 21.40
C GLN A 72 -15.86 -12.60 21.95
N ARG A 73 -14.78 -12.97 21.24
CA ARG A 73 -13.88 -14.08 21.63
C ARG A 73 -13.34 -13.98 23.05
N ARG A 74 -13.18 -12.76 23.60
CA ARG A 74 -12.76 -12.54 24.99
C ARG A 74 -13.81 -13.06 25.98
N ASP A 75 -15.08 -12.79 25.71
CA ASP A 75 -16.17 -13.16 26.61
C ASP A 75 -16.49 -14.65 26.48
N ILE A 76 -16.39 -15.20 25.26
CA ILE A 76 -16.42 -16.64 25.02
C ILE A 76 -15.33 -17.35 25.83
N ALA A 77 -14.09 -16.83 25.79
CA ALA A 77 -12.96 -17.39 26.52
C ALA A 77 -13.21 -17.39 28.04
N LYS A 78 -13.73 -16.30 28.61
CA LYS A 78 -14.13 -16.24 30.02
C LYS A 78 -15.20 -17.28 30.37
N ARG A 79 -16.25 -17.40 29.55
CA ARG A 79 -17.37 -18.33 29.78
C ARG A 79 -16.96 -19.80 29.69
N LEU A 80 -16.02 -20.13 28.82
CA LEU A 80 -15.50 -21.50 28.67
C LEU A 80 -14.33 -21.83 29.61
N GLY A 81 -13.86 -20.87 30.41
CA GLY A 81 -12.66 -21.05 31.23
C GLY A 81 -11.39 -21.32 30.39
N ARG A 82 -11.31 -20.77 29.17
CA ARG A 82 -10.20 -21.00 28.24
C ARG A 82 -9.44 -19.72 27.95
N SER A 83 -8.23 -19.86 27.42
CA SER A 83 -7.47 -18.71 26.91
C SER A 83 -8.08 -18.17 25.60
N ARG A 84 -7.98 -16.85 25.39
CA ARG A 84 -8.42 -16.21 24.14
C ARG A 84 -7.71 -16.79 22.90
N ALA A 85 -6.44 -17.19 23.05
CA ALA A 85 -5.66 -17.81 22.00
C ALA A 85 -6.22 -19.18 21.61
N ALA A 86 -6.56 -20.03 22.59
CA ALA A 86 -7.17 -21.33 22.36
C ALA A 86 -8.52 -21.21 21.64
N VAL A 87 -9.39 -20.30 22.09
CA VAL A 87 -10.67 -20.01 21.42
C VAL A 87 -10.45 -19.55 19.98
N THR A 88 -9.47 -18.67 19.74
CA THR A 88 -9.16 -18.17 18.39
C THR A 88 -8.67 -19.26 17.47
N ALA A 89 -7.73 -20.09 17.94
CA ALA A 89 -7.22 -21.23 17.18
C ALA A 89 -8.32 -22.23 16.87
N ARG A 90 -9.21 -22.51 17.84
CA ARG A 90 -10.31 -23.45 17.63
C ARG A 90 -11.34 -22.94 16.63
N ILE A 91 -11.73 -21.67 16.71
CA ILE A 91 -12.60 -21.05 15.71
C ILE A 91 -11.93 -21.10 14.34
N PHE A 92 -10.64 -20.79 14.23
CA PHE A 92 -9.91 -20.85 12.96
C PHE A 92 -9.99 -22.25 12.33
N HIS A 93 -9.63 -23.29 13.09
CA HIS A 93 -9.74 -24.67 12.61
C HIS A 93 -11.18 -25.04 12.24
N ALA A 94 -12.18 -24.67 13.04
CA ALA A 94 -13.58 -24.97 12.72
C ALA A 94 -14.09 -24.24 11.47
N ARG A 95 -13.54 -23.07 11.13
CA ARG A 95 -13.83 -22.39 9.85
C ARG A 95 -13.28 -23.15 8.66
N GLU A 96 -12.10 -23.72 8.82
CA GLU A 96 -11.39 -24.45 7.75
C GLU A 96 -11.98 -25.85 7.54
N THR A 97 -12.22 -26.60 8.61
CA THR A 97 -12.68 -28.00 8.54
C THR A 97 -14.20 -28.14 8.54
N GLN A 98 -14.90 -27.35 9.35
CA GLN A 98 -16.34 -27.47 9.56
C GLN A 98 -17.14 -26.32 8.93
N LYS A 99 -16.46 -25.46 8.15
CA LYS A 99 -17.06 -24.32 7.44
C LYS A 99 -17.94 -23.43 8.32
N TRP A 100 -17.54 -23.19 9.57
CA TRP A 100 -18.26 -22.24 10.44
C TRP A 100 -18.23 -20.85 9.83
N THR A 101 -19.27 -20.44 9.10
CA THR A 101 -19.36 -19.08 8.60
C THR A 101 -19.88 -18.21 9.74
N PRO A 102 -19.15 -17.16 10.16
CA PRO A 102 -19.78 -16.16 10.99
C PRO A 102 -20.97 -15.62 10.19
N THR A 103 -22.15 -15.63 10.79
CA THR A 103 -23.32 -14.97 10.21
C THR A 103 -22.98 -13.49 10.11
N VAL A 104 -22.48 -13.06 8.95
CA VAL A 104 -22.24 -11.65 8.67
C VAL A 104 -23.63 -11.06 8.54
N GLN A 105 -24.20 -10.60 9.66
CA GLN A 105 -25.44 -9.87 9.65
C GLN A 105 -25.26 -8.70 8.67
N ARG A 106 -25.94 -8.74 7.54
CA ARG A 106 -25.94 -7.64 6.57
C ARG A 106 -26.52 -6.40 7.23
N TRP A 107 -26.02 -5.23 6.88
CA TRP A 107 -26.61 -3.99 7.37
C TRP A 107 -27.91 -3.74 6.62
N ASP A 108 -28.94 -3.42 7.38
CA ASP A 108 -30.23 -3.00 6.86
C ASP A 108 -30.29 -1.46 6.84
N GLU A 109 -31.03 -0.89 5.90
CA GLU A 109 -31.17 0.56 5.73
C GLU A 109 -31.68 1.24 7.01
N ILE A 110 -32.59 0.58 7.74
CA ILE A 110 -33.10 1.07 9.02
C ILE A 110 -31.97 1.15 10.06
N GLN A 111 -31.09 0.14 10.09
CA GLN A 111 -29.95 0.12 10.99
C GLN A 111 -28.92 1.18 10.63
N GLU A 112 -28.73 1.45 9.34
CA GLU A 112 -27.83 2.50 8.85
C GLU A 112 -28.34 3.90 9.23
N LYS A 113 -29.63 4.18 9.00
CA LYS A 113 -30.27 5.43 9.42
C LYS A 113 -30.20 5.62 10.94
N LYS A 114 -30.49 4.56 11.70
CA LYS A 114 -30.40 4.57 13.17
C LYS A 114 -28.97 4.81 13.66
N LEU A 115 -27.98 4.22 12.99
CA LEU A 115 -26.56 4.43 13.28
C LEU A 115 -26.13 5.88 13.06
N LEU A 116 -26.59 6.53 11.98
CA LEU A 116 -26.30 7.95 11.72
C LEU A 116 -26.95 8.84 12.78
N ALA A 117 -28.24 8.65 13.06
CA ALA A 117 -28.98 9.41 14.06
C ALA A 117 -28.36 9.30 15.47
N LEU A 118 -28.02 8.09 15.91
CA LEU A 118 -27.38 7.89 17.22
C LEU A 118 -25.99 8.53 17.29
N ARG A 119 -25.29 8.62 16.15
CA ARG A 119 -23.98 9.27 16.11
C ARG A 119 -24.09 10.79 16.14
N ASP A 120 -25.10 11.35 15.49
CA ASP A 120 -25.40 12.78 15.54
C ASP A 120 -25.87 13.20 16.95
N GLN A 121 -26.50 12.29 17.71
CA GLN A 121 -26.76 12.43 19.15
C GLN A 121 -25.49 12.31 20.04
N GLY A 122 -24.30 12.10 19.46
CA GLY A 122 -23.03 12.05 20.20
C GLY A 122 -22.68 10.69 20.82
N LYS A 123 -23.51 9.65 20.69
CA LYS A 123 -23.22 8.33 21.28
C LYS A 123 -21.95 7.70 20.72
N THR A 124 -21.25 6.95 21.55
CA THR A 124 -20.02 6.23 21.18
C THR A 124 -20.35 5.00 20.33
N PHE A 125 -19.41 4.54 19.49
CA PHE A 125 -19.63 3.34 18.66
C PHE A 125 -19.87 2.07 19.48
N VAL A 126 -19.36 2.01 20.71
CA VAL A 126 -19.58 0.87 21.63
C VAL A 126 -21.04 0.86 22.11
N GLU A 127 -21.58 2.01 22.53
CA GLU A 127 -22.98 2.14 22.93
C GLU A 127 -23.93 1.87 21.77
N ILE A 128 -23.64 2.44 20.60
CA ILE A 128 -24.41 2.16 19.38
C ILE A 128 -24.36 0.67 19.05
N GLY A 129 -23.20 0.03 19.22
CA GLY A 129 -23.06 -1.41 19.06
C GLY A 129 -23.95 -2.22 20.01
N ARG A 130 -24.04 -1.82 21.28
CA ARG A 130 -24.96 -2.45 22.24
C ARG A 130 -26.42 -2.29 21.82
N ILE A 131 -26.82 -1.10 21.36
CA ILE A 131 -28.19 -0.80 20.90
C ILE A 131 -28.55 -1.60 19.63
N LEU A 132 -27.61 -1.75 18.70
CA LEU A 132 -27.84 -2.46 17.43
C LEU A 132 -27.54 -3.96 17.49
N GLY A 133 -27.09 -4.48 18.63
CA GLY A 133 -26.66 -5.89 18.76
C GLY A 133 -25.42 -6.23 17.93
N ARG A 134 -24.52 -5.27 17.69
CA ARG A 134 -23.34 -5.42 16.82
C ARG A 134 -22.05 -5.00 17.53
N PRO A 135 -20.89 -5.58 17.19
CA PRO A 135 -19.62 -5.10 17.72
C PRO A 135 -19.35 -3.65 17.33
N GLY A 136 -18.96 -2.80 18.28
CA GLY A 136 -18.70 -1.37 18.02
C GLY A 136 -17.66 -1.09 16.93
N ARG A 137 -16.72 -2.02 16.70
CA ARG A 137 -15.79 -1.95 15.55
C ARG A 137 -16.51 -2.06 14.21
N ASN A 138 -17.52 -2.93 14.10
CA ASN A 138 -18.31 -3.09 12.87
C ASN A 138 -19.17 -1.85 12.64
N VAL A 139 -19.76 -1.28 13.69
CA VAL A 139 -20.48 0.00 13.66
C VAL A 139 -19.57 1.11 13.15
N SER A 140 -18.35 1.25 13.71
CA SER A 140 -17.38 2.25 13.26
C SER A 140 -16.94 2.06 11.82
N ASN A 141 -16.72 0.82 11.38
CA ASN A 141 -16.39 0.50 9.99
C ASN A 141 -17.54 0.90 9.05
N LYS A 142 -18.78 0.54 9.40
CA LYS A 142 -19.95 0.88 8.59
C LYS A 142 -20.20 2.37 8.55
N PHE A 143 -20.10 3.07 9.68
CA PHE A 143 -20.21 4.53 9.72
C PHE A 143 -19.20 5.21 8.77
N ARG A 144 -17.95 4.71 8.71
CA ARG A 144 -16.94 5.19 7.77
C ARG A 144 -17.29 4.92 6.30
N GLN A 145 -17.99 3.83 6.01
CA GLN A 145 -18.47 3.53 4.66
C GLN A 145 -19.63 4.43 4.25
N LEU A 146 -20.55 4.72 5.19
CA LEU A 146 -21.73 5.57 4.95
C LEU A 146 -21.42 7.06 4.86
N ARG A 147 -20.28 7.50 5.38
CA ARG A 147 -19.74 8.85 5.15
C ARG A 147 -18.53 8.79 4.21
N PRO A 148 -18.74 8.51 2.90
CA PRO A 148 -17.68 8.60 1.90
C PRO A 148 -17.14 10.03 1.89
N GLY A 149 -15.81 10.17 1.96
CA GLY A 149 -15.11 11.47 2.01
C GLY A 149 -14.28 11.69 3.28
N THR A 150 -14.65 11.08 4.40
CA THR A 150 -13.90 11.27 5.66
C THR A 150 -12.68 10.36 5.81
N THR A 151 -12.65 9.20 5.15
CA THR A 151 -11.64 8.15 5.46
C THR A 151 -10.98 7.48 4.25
N GLY A 152 -11.09 8.06 3.06
CA GLY A 152 -10.42 7.57 1.86
C GLY A 152 -9.26 8.47 1.44
N ALA A 153 -8.25 7.88 0.81
CA ALA A 153 -7.13 8.53 0.11
C ALA A 153 -7.60 9.36 -1.10
N ARG A 154 -8.64 10.19 -0.93
CA ARG A 154 -9.01 11.19 -1.94
C ARG A 154 -7.79 12.07 -2.13
N LYS A 155 -7.27 12.12 -3.35
CA LYS A 155 -6.16 13.02 -3.70
C LYS A 155 -6.56 14.45 -3.35
N TRP A 156 -5.61 15.24 -2.92
CA TRP A 156 -5.85 16.66 -2.76
C TRP A 156 -6.02 17.30 -4.14
N THR A 157 -7.04 18.13 -4.32
CA THR A 157 -7.19 18.94 -5.52
C THR A 157 -6.39 20.25 -5.38
N ASN A 158 -6.09 20.91 -6.50
CA ASN A 158 -5.44 22.23 -6.49
C ASN A 158 -6.30 23.26 -5.73
N GLU A 159 -7.62 23.23 -5.92
CA GLU A 159 -8.57 24.07 -5.17
C GLU A 159 -8.49 23.83 -3.66
N GLU A 160 -8.46 22.56 -3.22
CA GLU A 160 -8.31 22.23 -1.79
C GLU A 160 -6.98 22.73 -1.23
N HIS A 161 -5.91 22.73 -2.03
CA HIS A 161 -4.61 23.29 -1.67
C HIS A 161 -4.67 24.81 -1.49
N GLU A 162 -5.31 25.53 -2.43
CA GLU A 162 -5.47 26.98 -2.36
C GLU A 162 -6.29 27.40 -1.15
N ILE A 163 -7.43 26.75 -0.92
CA ILE A 163 -8.29 27.03 0.23
C ILE A 163 -7.54 26.73 1.53
N ALA A 164 -6.84 25.60 1.63
CA ALA A 164 -6.07 25.25 2.82
C ALA A 164 -4.95 26.27 3.10
N SER A 165 -4.23 26.71 2.06
CA SER A 165 -3.17 27.71 2.17
C SER A 165 -3.72 29.06 2.63
N LYS A 166 -4.80 29.53 1.99
CA LYS A 166 -5.47 30.80 2.31
C LYS A 166 -6.02 30.85 3.73
N LEU A 167 -6.59 29.75 4.22
CA LEU A 167 -7.09 29.69 5.60
C LEU A 167 -5.95 29.60 6.60
N HIS A 168 -4.88 28.89 6.26
CA HIS A 168 -3.70 28.79 7.13
C HIS A 168 -2.98 30.13 7.26
N SER A 169 -2.80 30.89 6.17
CA SER A 169 -2.19 32.23 6.24
C SER A 169 -3.01 33.23 7.05
N LYS A 170 -4.34 33.05 7.08
CA LYS A 170 -5.26 33.79 7.96
C LYS A 170 -5.24 33.32 9.44
N GLY A 171 -4.41 32.34 9.80
CA GLY A 171 -4.28 31.84 11.18
C GLY A 171 -5.39 30.87 11.63
N TYR A 172 -6.20 30.32 10.72
CA TYR A 172 -7.24 29.36 11.10
C TYR A 172 -6.63 28.07 11.65
N SER A 173 -7.24 27.52 12.69
CA SER A 173 -6.83 26.24 13.26
C SER A 173 -7.08 25.07 12.29
N VAL A 174 -6.26 24.02 12.40
CA VAL A 174 -6.40 22.79 11.61
C VAL A 174 -7.81 22.21 11.63
N ARG A 175 -8.52 22.32 12.76
CA ARG A 175 -9.90 21.83 12.90
C ARG A 175 -10.89 22.66 12.07
N GLN A 176 -10.72 23.98 12.02
CA GLN A 176 -11.56 24.85 11.20
C GLN A 176 -11.31 24.58 9.72
N ILE A 177 -10.04 24.50 9.29
CA ILE A 177 -9.67 24.17 7.91
C ILE A 177 -10.24 22.80 7.50
N ALA A 178 -10.15 21.80 8.38
CA ALA A 178 -10.70 20.48 8.14
C ALA A 178 -12.22 20.49 7.95
N ARG A 179 -12.94 21.33 8.71
CA ARG A 179 -14.39 21.49 8.59
C ARG A 179 -14.75 22.10 7.23
N GLU A 180 -14.02 23.14 6.82
CA GLU A 180 -14.22 23.81 5.53
C GLU A 180 -13.98 22.87 4.35
N LEU A 181 -12.86 22.14 4.37
CA LEU A 181 -12.50 21.20 3.30
C LEU A 181 -13.29 19.88 3.35
N LYS A 182 -14.15 19.69 4.37
CA LYS A 182 -14.84 18.41 4.64
C LYS A 182 -13.85 17.24 4.75
N ARG A 183 -12.67 17.49 5.32
CA ARG A 183 -11.56 16.53 5.53
C ARG A 183 -11.38 16.26 7.02
N THR A 184 -10.54 15.29 7.38
CA THR A 184 -10.18 15.08 8.79
C THR A 184 -9.09 16.05 9.24
N PRO A 185 -9.10 16.49 10.52
CA PRO A 185 -7.99 17.28 11.07
C PRO A 185 -6.63 16.59 10.92
N ARG A 186 -6.60 15.25 11.00
CA ARG A 186 -5.38 14.46 10.78
C ARG A 186 -4.85 14.64 9.35
N THR A 187 -5.70 14.54 8.33
CA THR A 187 -5.28 14.74 6.93
C THR A 187 -4.80 16.16 6.64
N VAL A 188 -5.45 17.17 7.23
CA VAL A 188 -5.01 18.58 7.09
C VAL A 188 -3.69 18.81 7.81
N LYS A 189 -3.52 18.26 9.02
CA LYS A 189 -2.24 18.33 9.76
C LYS A 189 -1.10 17.68 8.97
N TYR A 190 -1.33 16.51 8.37
CA TYR A 190 -0.34 15.88 7.50
C TYR A 190 -0.02 16.73 6.27
N TYR A 191 -1.02 17.38 5.67
CA TYR A 191 -0.78 18.30 4.56
C TYR A 191 0.10 19.49 4.98
N GLN A 192 -0.16 20.09 6.13
CA GLN A 192 0.66 21.18 6.67
C GLN A 192 2.07 20.73 7.06
N LEU A 193 2.21 19.58 7.76
CA LEU A 193 3.51 19.04 8.21
C LEU A 193 4.38 18.53 7.06
N LEU A 194 3.77 17.88 6.06
CA LEU A 194 4.46 17.46 4.84
C LEU A 194 4.59 18.62 3.84
N GLY A 195 4.06 19.80 4.18
CA GLY A 195 4.23 21.11 3.56
C GLY A 195 4.50 21.08 2.06
N ASN A 196 3.47 21.28 1.24
CA ASN A 196 3.60 21.52 -0.21
C ASN A 196 4.46 20.53 -1.04
N GLN A 197 5.02 19.47 -0.45
CA GLN A 197 5.88 18.51 -1.15
C GLN A 197 5.12 17.76 -2.24
N TYR A 198 3.80 17.69 -2.10
CA TYR A 198 2.92 16.94 -2.99
C TYR A 198 1.90 17.81 -3.72
N ARG A 199 1.92 19.15 -3.56
CA ARG A 199 1.10 19.98 -4.47
C ARG A 199 1.75 19.90 -5.87
N PRO A 200 0.97 19.61 -6.93
CA PRO A 200 1.49 19.62 -8.29
C PRO A 200 2.27 20.90 -8.60
N LYS A 201 3.24 20.82 -9.51
CA LYS A 201 3.90 21.99 -10.07
C LYS A 201 2.88 22.71 -10.96
N THR A 202 2.74 24.03 -10.82
CA THR A 202 1.93 24.82 -11.76
C THR A 202 2.74 25.14 -13.02
N SER A 203 2.07 25.51 -14.12
CA SER A 203 2.76 25.91 -15.35
C SER A 203 3.65 27.13 -15.14
N ASP A 204 3.23 28.09 -14.33
CA ASP A 204 4.01 29.30 -14.04
C ASP A 204 5.26 28.97 -13.21
N GLU A 205 5.12 28.11 -12.19
CA GLU A 205 6.25 27.61 -11.41
C GLU A 205 7.23 26.80 -12.27
N GLU A 206 6.71 26.08 -13.28
CA GLU A 206 7.54 25.37 -14.23
C GLU A 206 8.39 26.33 -15.06
N PHE A 207 7.78 27.37 -15.61
CA PHE A 207 8.46 28.37 -16.42
C PHE A 207 9.52 29.14 -15.61
N GLU A 208 9.14 29.70 -14.47
CA GLU A 208 10.03 30.49 -13.61
C GLU A 208 11.20 29.63 -13.09
N MET A 209 10.94 28.36 -12.74
CA MET A 209 11.99 27.42 -12.33
C MET A 209 13.03 27.20 -13.45
N PHE A 210 12.59 27.03 -14.70
CA PHE A 210 13.48 26.79 -15.83
C PHE A 210 14.27 28.05 -16.20
N GLU A 211 13.63 29.21 -16.23
CA GLU A 211 14.27 30.50 -16.51
C GLU A 211 15.39 30.79 -15.49
N MET A 212 15.11 30.65 -14.19
CA MET A 212 16.12 30.82 -13.16
C MET A 212 17.25 29.77 -13.26
N HIS A 213 16.92 28.53 -13.62
CA HIS A 213 17.94 27.50 -13.79
C HIS A 213 18.86 27.79 -14.98
N GLU A 214 18.31 28.24 -16.11
CA GLU A 214 19.09 28.66 -17.29
C GLU A 214 19.95 29.90 -17.02
N ALA A 215 19.46 30.82 -16.19
CA ALA A 215 20.23 31.97 -15.69
C ALA A 215 21.30 31.58 -14.63
N GLY A 216 21.45 30.30 -14.30
CA GLY A 216 22.52 29.79 -13.44
C GLY A 216 22.26 29.93 -11.93
N PHE A 217 21.03 30.20 -11.51
CA PHE A 217 20.69 30.27 -10.09
C PHE A 217 20.84 28.91 -9.40
N ALA A 218 21.37 28.92 -8.17
CA ALA A 218 21.46 27.72 -7.36
C ALA A 218 20.07 27.15 -7.01
N THR A 219 19.94 25.82 -6.99
CA THR A 219 18.66 25.13 -6.67
C THR A 219 18.01 25.58 -5.36
N CYS A 220 18.78 25.99 -4.36
CA CYS A 220 18.24 26.54 -3.11
C CYS A 220 17.55 27.89 -3.33
N ALA A 221 18.15 28.80 -4.11
CA ALA A 221 17.56 30.11 -4.41
C ALA A 221 16.26 29.97 -5.22
N ILE A 222 16.23 29.04 -6.18
CA ILE A 222 15.01 28.70 -6.93
C ILE A 222 13.94 28.14 -5.97
N ALA A 223 14.33 27.28 -5.03
CA ALA A 223 13.41 26.68 -4.07
C ALA A 223 12.82 27.71 -3.10
N ASP A 224 13.63 28.64 -2.61
CA ASP A 224 13.18 29.73 -1.74
C ASP A 224 12.21 30.65 -2.48
N LYS A 225 12.51 31.00 -3.73
CA LYS A 225 11.63 31.80 -4.60
C LYS A 225 10.27 31.14 -4.83
N LEU A 226 10.25 29.84 -5.11
CA LEU A 226 9.02 29.08 -5.39
C LEU A 226 8.29 28.59 -4.13
N GLY A 227 8.85 28.82 -2.93
CA GLY A 227 8.33 28.26 -1.69
C GLY A 227 8.27 26.73 -1.69
N ARG A 228 9.28 26.08 -2.29
CA ARG A 228 9.44 24.63 -2.42
C ARG A 228 10.67 24.16 -1.64
N ARG A 229 10.80 22.83 -1.48
CA ARG A 229 12.03 22.27 -0.90
C ARG A 229 13.11 22.15 -2.00
N PRO A 230 14.39 22.42 -1.68
CA PRO A 230 15.49 22.25 -2.64
C PRO A 230 15.52 20.88 -3.31
N ASN A 231 15.27 19.80 -2.56
CA ASN A 231 15.19 18.44 -3.13
C ASN A 231 14.03 18.26 -4.13
N THR A 232 12.91 18.96 -3.94
CA THR A 232 11.77 18.90 -4.87
C THR A 232 12.13 19.59 -6.18
N VAL A 233 12.70 20.79 -6.11
CA VAL A 233 13.16 21.54 -7.28
C VAL A 233 14.26 20.78 -8.01
N ARG A 234 15.24 20.24 -7.29
CA ARG A 234 16.27 19.36 -7.85
C ARG A 234 15.66 18.16 -8.59
N SER A 235 14.68 17.48 -8.00
CA SER A 235 14.00 16.35 -8.65
C SER A 235 13.19 16.75 -9.91
N TRP A 236 12.80 18.02 -10.05
CA TRP A 236 12.10 18.52 -11.23
C TRP A 236 13.08 18.90 -12.36
N LEU A 237 14.23 19.46 -11.99
CA LEU A 237 15.30 19.84 -12.92
C LEU A 237 16.13 18.64 -13.37
N GLU A 238 16.36 17.67 -12.47
CA GLU A 238 17.10 16.46 -12.80
C GLU A 238 16.31 15.64 -13.84
N PRO A 239 16.93 15.31 -14.99
CA PRO A 239 16.34 14.34 -15.89
C PRO A 239 16.21 13.03 -15.11
N LYS A 240 14.97 12.61 -14.85
CA LYS A 240 14.71 11.38 -14.09
C LYS A 240 15.56 10.26 -14.69
N PRO A 241 16.35 9.54 -13.87
CA PRO A 241 17.21 8.48 -14.39
C PRO A 241 16.34 7.54 -15.21
N LYS A 242 16.69 7.38 -16.49
CA LYS A 242 16.03 6.38 -17.34
C LYS A 242 16.10 5.07 -16.56
N PRO A 243 14.97 4.38 -16.28
CA PRO A 243 14.99 3.15 -15.50
C PRO A 243 16.09 2.24 -16.05
N VAL A 244 17.03 1.88 -15.16
CA VAL A 244 18.35 1.30 -15.48
C VAL A 244 18.25 -0.05 -16.20
N ASN A 245 17.05 -0.62 -16.30
CA ASN A 245 16.76 -1.86 -17.01
C ASN A 245 15.78 -1.67 -18.17
N MET A 246 15.92 -0.61 -18.98
CA MET A 246 15.31 -0.63 -20.31
C MET A 246 16.18 -1.46 -21.25
N ARG A 247 15.91 -2.78 -21.31
CA ARG A 247 16.44 -3.64 -22.37
C ARG A 247 16.21 -2.93 -23.71
N ARG A 248 17.25 -2.70 -24.51
CA ARG A 248 17.09 -2.04 -25.81
C ARG A 248 16.11 -2.84 -26.67
N PHE A 249 15.35 -2.16 -27.52
CA PHE A 249 14.53 -2.84 -28.53
C PHE A 249 15.46 -3.50 -29.54
N THR A 250 15.26 -4.78 -29.81
CA THR A 250 15.97 -5.46 -30.91
C THR A 250 15.30 -5.11 -32.24
N PRO A 251 16.03 -5.20 -33.38
CA PRO A 251 15.43 -5.00 -34.71
C PRO A 251 14.22 -5.91 -34.96
N SER A 252 14.24 -7.14 -34.44
CA SER A 252 13.11 -8.07 -34.51
C SER A 252 11.90 -7.61 -33.69
N GLU A 253 12.13 -7.02 -32.51
CA GLU A 253 11.05 -6.41 -31.72
C GLU A 253 10.47 -5.19 -32.45
N ASP A 254 11.29 -4.38 -33.11
CA ASP A 254 10.84 -3.21 -33.88
C ASP A 254 9.99 -3.62 -35.10
N ALA A 255 10.44 -4.62 -35.86
CA ALA A 255 9.70 -5.16 -36.99
C ALA A 255 8.33 -5.71 -36.54
N ARG A 256 8.32 -6.47 -35.43
CA ARG A 256 7.09 -7.02 -34.86
C ARG A 256 6.15 -5.91 -34.35
N LEU A 257 6.71 -4.87 -33.73
CA LEU A 257 5.95 -3.72 -33.25
C LEU A 257 5.29 -2.94 -34.40
N LEU A 258 6.02 -2.72 -35.50
CA LEU A 258 5.49 -2.10 -36.72
C LEU A 258 4.37 -2.96 -37.32
N GLN A 259 4.60 -4.26 -37.49
CA GLN A 259 3.62 -5.20 -38.02
C GLN A 259 2.31 -5.18 -37.22
N LEU A 260 2.39 -5.31 -35.88
CA LEU A 260 1.22 -5.31 -35.02
C LEU A 260 0.42 -3.99 -35.09
N ARG A 261 1.10 -2.86 -35.27
CA ARG A 261 0.46 -1.54 -35.40
C ARG A 261 -0.12 -1.30 -36.79
N THR A 262 0.52 -1.78 -37.85
CA THR A 262 -0.04 -1.75 -39.21
C THR A 262 -1.31 -2.60 -39.31
N SER A 263 -1.37 -3.74 -38.59
CA SER A 263 -2.60 -4.54 -38.43
C SER A 263 -3.66 -3.90 -37.51
N ARG A 264 -3.55 -2.60 -37.19
CA ARG A 264 -4.49 -1.81 -36.38
C ARG A 264 -4.78 -2.33 -34.96
N LYS A 265 -3.92 -3.19 -34.39
CA LYS A 265 -4.12 -3.67 -33.01
C LYS A 265 -4.02 -2.54 -31.99
N SER A 266 -4.85 -2.60 -30.95
CA SER A 266 -4.81 -1.67 -29.83
C SER A 266 -3.51 -1.81 -29.05
N TRP A 267 -3.06 -0.74 -28.39
CA TRP A 267 -1.82 -0.74 -27.61
C TRP A 267 -1.80 -1.77 -26.47
N LYS A 268 -2.96 -2.20 -25.99
CA LYS A 268 -3.10 -3.29 -25.01
C LYS A 268 -2.78 -4.65 -25.66
N GLU A 269 -3.36 -4.93 -26.82
CA GLU A 269 -3.10 -6.18 -27.56
C GLU A 269 -1.65 -6.25 -28.06
N VAL A 270 -1.06 -5.11 -28.46
CA VAL A 270 0.37 -5.04 -28.82
C VAL A 270 1.23 -5.40 -27.62
N ARG A 271 0.92 -4.88 -26.42
CA ARG A 271 1.65 -5.25 -25.19
C ARG A 271 1.51 -6.74 -24.90
N ASP A 272 0.30 -7.27 -24.96
CA ASP A 272 0.04 -8.68 -24.64
C ASP A 272 0.75 -9.61 -25.65
N ALA A 273 0.87 -9.20 -26.92
CA ALA A 273 1.62 -9.92 -27.95
C ALA A 273 3.15 -9.82 -27.79
N MET A 274 3.66 -8.68 -27.31
CA MET A 274 5.10 -8.43 -27.13
C MET A 274 5.66 -8.98 -25.80
N GLY A 275 4.77 -9.36 -24.87
CA GLY A 275 5.13 -9.97 -23.59
C GLY A 275 5.21 -8.97 -22.42
N PRO A 276 5.28 -9.48 -21.17
CA PRO A 276 5.20 -8.65 -19.96
C PRO A 276 6.41 -7.75 -19.73
N ASP A 277 7.51 -8.01 -20.43
CA ASP A 277 8.77 -7.27 -20.29
C ASP A 277 8.70 -5.84 -20.86
N ARG A 278 7.67 -5.52 -21.64
CA ARG A 278 7.50 -4.21 -22.31
C ARG A 278 6.23 -3.52 -21.81
N ASN A 279 6.36 -2.30 -21.31
CA ASN A 279 5.21 -1.46 -21.00
C ASN A 279 4.66 -0.80 -22.26
N THR A 280 3.34 -0.65 -22.35
CA THR A 280 2.61 0.10 -23.37
C THR A 280 3.21 1.48 -23.69
N LEU A 281 3.65 2.23 -22.67
CA LEU A 281 4.31 3.53 -22.87
C LEU A 281 5.62 3.42 -23.66
N GLN A 282 6.41 2.37 -23.42
CA GLN A 282 7.67 2.13 -24.12
C GLN A 282 7.42 1.73 -25.58
N LEU A 283 6.45 0.84 -25.80
CA LEU A 283 6.04 0.41 -27.15
C LEU A 283 5.55 1.60 -27.98
N ARG A 284 4.72 2.47 -27.38
CA ARG A 284 4.21 3.68 -28.03
C ARG A 284 5.34 4.65 -28.36
N ALA A 285 6.22 4.93 -27.41
CA ALA A 285 7.35 5.82 -27.63
C ALA A 285 8.33 5.29 -28.69
N ARG A 286 8.56 3.97 -28.73
CA ARG A 286 9.44 3.35 -29.74
C ARG A 286 8.82 3.40 -31.13
N PHE A 287 7.54 3.06 -31.28
CA PHE A 287 6.83 3.13 -32.55
C PHE A 287 6.87 4.53 -33.15
N TYR A 288 6.63 5.58 -32.35
CA TYR A 288 6.71 6.96 -32.85
C TYR A 288 8.11 7.33 -33.36
N ARG A 289 9.18 6.87 -32.69
CA ARG A 289 10.54 7.08 -33.20
C ARG A 289 10.76 6.40 -34.55
N LEU A 290 10.36 5.13 -34.67
CA LEU A 290 10.47 4.36 -35.91
C LEU A 290 9.77 5.03 -37.09
N ILE A 291 8.55 5.57 -36.91
CA ILE A 291 7.84 6.26 -37.99
C ILE A 291 8.37 7.68 -38.25
N SER A 292 8.97 8.33 -37.24
CA SER A 292 9.51 9.69 -37.37
C SER A 292 10.93 9.75 -37.95
N GLY A 293 11.58 8.60 -38.15
CA GLY A 293 12.96 8.53 -38.65
C GLY A 293 14.04 9.10 -37.72
N LYS A 294 13.70 9.31 -36.43
CA LYS A 294 14.60 9.86 -35.39
C LYS A 294 15.14 8.78 -34.44
#